data_AF-A0A924ASE5-F1
#
_entry.id   AF-A0A924ASE5-F1
#
_cell.length_a   1.000
_cell.length_b   1.000
_cell.length_c   1.000
_cell.angle_alpha   90.00
_cell.angle_beta   90.00
_cell.angle_gamma   90.00
#
_symmetry.space_group_name_H-M   'P 1'
#
loop_
_entity.id
_entity.type
_entity.pdbx_description
1 polymer ?
#
loop_
_entity_poly.entity_id
_entity_poly.type
_entity_poly.pdbx_seq_one_letter_code
_entity_poly.pdbx_strand_id
1 'polypeptide(L)'
;RRVVLEPDYLVSVTTVAECLQRDGAVPELALVNAFLPDEASRSMVIGNLVNALLDEEVREAAAGRDLDFDVWVRTRLFRQNPLQISALAEFNEAGGVQKLIDELRRQHLTLRAVRTAGFVPPARESGGYQHAPLRPEHCFLEPSFFSARYGLQGRLDLLHESATGYDLVELKSSAKVPGTGAWENHRAQAQLYRLLLETVDGGAESAEPSRGRTSILYSNAEGGAGAIRPVTADATFVDRLLMARNALVARELMLALCRTPAQTEQLLRPVLHPSQYKLPPFTAPKAEKIANAWAEADDVERAYALELVRFAARELRVCLLGDGDARPGDVGGQAGPWTLPDTRKTQNFSLLDHLTLLADHSNDEAEPHLLFQRPTDGAEVNFRAGDSLLLYPRRRAASVPPLLTPLDSQVVKVALEEITPDTVRLSVRNRRIAPEYLTRHAIWALEPDCYDTFRREWAGVSAFLGRPRAQRQLLLGRAAPRLPADWLEGTSSARTADDVVARALAAPDWFLLCGPPGTGKTRSVLR
;
A
#
# COMPACT_ATOMS: atom_id res chain seq x y z
N ARG A 1 4.51 -1.42 29.94
CA ARG A 1 4.84 -2.63 29.15
C ARG A 1 3.83 -2.68 27.99
N ARG A 2 4.29 -2.62 26.74
CA ARG A 2 3.41 -2.69 25.55
C ARG A 2 3.16 -4.15 25.18
N VAL A 3 1.98 -4.45 24.68
CA VAL A 3 1.59 -5.77 24.16
C VAL A 3 1.17 -5.59 22.71
N VAL A 4 1.75 -6.38 21.81
CA VAL A 4 1.42 -6.41 20.39
C VAL A 4 0.96 -7.84 20.08
N LEU A 5 -0.29 -7.98 19.65
CA LEU A 5 -0.92 -9.28 19.37
C LEU A 5 -0.53 -9.77 17.98
N GLU A 6 0.07 -10.95 17.82
CA GLU A 6 0.53 -11.43 16.51
C GLU A 6 1.44 -10.40 15.80
N PRO A 7 2.66 -10.17 16.33
CA PRO A 7 3.59 -9.16 15.83
C PRO A 7 3.95 -9.28 14.34
N ASP A 8 3.94 -10.49 13.80
CA ASP A 8 4.27 -10.75 12.38
C ASP A 8 3.15 -10.36 11.42
N TYR A 9 1.93 -10.12 11.94
CA TYR A 9 0.82 -9.60 11.17
C TYR A 9 1.00 -8.08 10.95
N LEU A 10 1.68 -7.69 9.87
CA LEU A 10 1.96 -6.28 9.62
C LEU A 10 0.72 -5.53 9.13
N VAL A 11 0.23 -4.59 9.92
CA VAL A 11 -0.87 -3.70 9.52
C VAL A 11 -0.30 -2.40 8.94
N SER A 12 -0.89 -1.88 7.87
CA SER A 12 -0.43 -0.60 7.32
C SER A 12 -0.61 0.53 8.34
N VAL A 13 0.37 1.43 8.42
CA VAL A 13 0.31 2.62 9.27
C VAL A 13 -0.96 3.43 8.99
N THR A 14 -1.32 3.61 7.72
CA THR A 14 -2.52 4.36 7.32
C THR A 14 -3.79 3.72 7.88
N THR A 15 -3.92 2.39 7.81
CA THR A 15 -5.09 1.68 8.35
C THR A 15 -5.24 1.91 9.85
N VAL A 16 -4.16 1.81 10.63
CA VAL A 16 -4.21 2.04 12.08
C VAL A 16 -4.49 3.51 12.39
N ALA A 17 -3.88 4.43 11.63
CA ALA A 17 -4.07 5.87 11.81
C ALA A 17 -5.52 6.30 11.54
N GLU A 18 -6.16 5.73 10.52
CA GLU A 18 -7.56 5.97 10.21
C GLU A 18 -8.51 5.51 11.32
N CYS A 19 -8.15 4.49 12.11
CA CYS A 19 -8.96 4.12 13.27
C CYS A 19 -9.07 5.25 14.30
N LEU A 20 -8.22 6.28 14.26
CA LEU A 20 -8.27 7.41 15.20
C LEU A 20 -9.12 8.53 14.62
N GLN A 21 -10.29 8.71 15.21
CA GLN A 21 -11.25 9.74 14.84
C GLN A 21 -11.36 10.76 15.98
N ARG A 22 -11.99 11.91 15.69
CA ARG A 22 -12.13 13.04 16.64
C ARG A 22 -12.64 12.63 18.03
N ASP A 23 -13.51 11.63 18.10
CA ASP A 23 -14.16 11.17 19.33
C ASP A 23 -13.48 9.94 19.97
N GLY A 24 -12.31 9.54 19.47
CA GLY A 24 -11.51 8.41 19.96
C GLY A 24 -11.20 7.35 18.91
N ALA A 25 -10.61 6.24 19.37
CA ALA A 25 -10.29 5.10 18.52
C ALA A 25 -11.55 4.30 18.16
N VAL A 26 -11.73 4.02 16.87
CA VAL A 26 -12.78 3.20 16.27
C VAL A 26 -12.14 2.13 15.39
N PRO A 27 -11.59 1.05 15.97
CA PRO A 27 -10.91 -0.02 15.22
C PRO A 27 -11.81 -0.69 14.17
N GLU A 28 -13.12 -0.71 14.42
CA GLU A 28 -14.14 -1.23 13.52
C GLU A 28 -14.15 -0.56 12.15
N LEU A 29 -13.68 0.69 12.06
CA LEU A 29 -13.60 1.43 10.81
C LEU A 29 -12.73 0.71 9.78
N ALA A 30 -11.64 0.05 10.20
CA ALA A 30 -10.78 -0.69 9.29
C ALA A 30 -11.53 -1.87 8.63
N LEU A 31 -12.34 -2.59 9.41
CA LEU A 31 -13.18 -3.66 8.88
C LEU A 31 -14.22 -3.10 7.90
N VAL A 32 -14.91 -2.02 8.27
CA VAL A 32 -15.90 -1.38 7.40
C VAL A 32 -15.27 -0.93 6.08
N ASN A 33 -14.11 -0.27 6.14
CA ASN A 33 -13.39 0.19 4.95
C ASN A 33 -12.99 -0.97 4.03
N ALA A 34 -12.66 -2.14 4.58
CA ALA A 34 -12.33 -3.32 3.76
C ALA A 34 -13.53 -3.90 2.99
N PHE A 35 -14.77 -3.55 3.35
CA PHE A 35 -15.97 -3.88 2.58
C PHE A 35 -16.42 -2.76 1.64
N LEU A 36 -15.77 -1.59 1.64
CA LEU A 36 -16.08 -0.51 0.71
C LEU A 36 -15.39 -0.76 -0.65
N PRO A 37 -16.02 -0.34 -1.77
CA PRO A 37 -15.37 -0.43 -3.07
C PRO A 37 -14.14 0.48 -3.15
N ASP A 38 -13.11 0.00 -3.84
CA ASP A 38 -11.88 0.75 -4.12
C ASP A 38 -12.12 1.75 -5.26
N GLU A 39 -12.77 2.87 -4.93
CA GLU A 39 -13.06 3.94 -5.87
C GLU A 39 -12.02 5.06 -5.73
N ALA A 40 -11.36 5.41 -6.85
CA ALA A 40 -10.49 6.56 -6.91
C ALA A 40 -11.29 7.84 -6.62
N SER A 41 -11.05 8.45 -5.46
CA SER A 41 -11.65 9.73 -5.11
C SER A 41 -10.81 10.88 -5.64
N ARG A 42 -11.45 12.03 -5.93
CA ARG A 42 -10.75 13.27 -6.25
C ARG A 42 -9.61 13.57 -5.25
N SER A 43 -9.89 13.47 -3.95
CA SER A 43 -8.90 13.73 -2.91
C SER A 43 -7.68 12.80 -2.98
N MET A 44 -7.88 11.53 -3.33
CA MET A 44 -6.79 10.58 -3.54
C MET A 44 -5.93 10.97 -4.75
N VAL A 45 -6.55 11.32 -5.88
CA VAL A 45 -5.83 11.73 -7.09
C VAL A 45 -5.03 13.02 -6.84
N ILE A 46 -5.62 14.02 -6.18
CA ILE A 46 -4.90 15.24 -5.78
C ILE A 46 -3.74 14.91 -4.84
N GLY A 47 -3.95 14.04 -3.85
CA GLY A 47 -2.88 13.58 -2.96
C GLY A 47 -1.70 12.98 -3.70
N ASN A 48 -1.95 12.07 -4.65
CA ASN A 48 -0.89 11.46 -5.46
C ASN A 48 -0.15 12.50 -6.32
N LEU A 49 -0.86 13.44 -6.94
CA LEU A 49 -0.25 14.51 -7.74
C LEU A 49 0.61 15.46 -6.88
N VAL A 50 0.17 15.75 -5.66
CA VAL A 50 0.89 16.64 -4.73
C VAL A 50 2.10 15.94 -4.12
N ASN A 51 2.03 14.63 -3.84
CA ASN A 51 3.21 13.83 -3.51
C ASN A 51 4.23 13.84 -4.65
N ALA A 52 3.79 13.62 -5.89
CA ALA A 52 4.67 13.70 -7.05
C ALA A 52 5.31 15.09 -7.25
N LEU A 53 4.63 16.17 -6.84
CA LEU A 53 5.21 17.52 -6.81
C LEU A 53 6.25 17.69 -5.70
N LEU A 54 6.02 17.11 -4.51
CA LEU A 54 7.01 17.11 -3.42
C LEU A 54 8.28 16.37 -3.85
N ASP A 55 8.13 15.20 -4.47
CA ASP A 55 9.24 14.41 -4.98
C ASP A 55 10.10 15.22 -5.96
N GLU A 56 9.42 15.90 -6.88
CA GLU A 56 10.04 16.71 -7.92
C GLU A 56 10.72 17.96 -7.33
N GLU A 57 10.11 18.62 -6.35
CA GLU A 57 10.72 19.74 -5.61
C GLU A 57 12.02 19.35 -4.91
N VAL A 58 12.02 18.21 -4.21
CA VAL A 58 13.21 17.69 -3.52
C VAL A 58 14.27 17.28 -4.55
N ARG A 59 13.85 16.67 -5.67
CA ARG A 59 14.74 16.24 -6.76
C ARG A 59 15.47 17.40 -7.41
N GLU A 60 14.74 18.43 -7.85
CA GLU A 60 15.35 19.59 -8.50
C GLU A 60 16.26 20.34 -7.53
N ALA A 61 15.85 20.50 -6.28
CA ALA A 61 16.67 21.15 -5.26
C ALA A 61 17.95 20.39 -4.94
N ALA A 62 17.91 19.05 -4.86
CA ALA A 62 19.10 18.22 -4.69
C ALA A 62 20.07 18.33 -5.86
N ALA A 63 19.59 18.71 -7.04
CA ALA A 63 20.41 18.99 -8.22
C ALA A 63 20.77 20.49 -8.37
N GLY A 64 20.48 21.32 -7.36
CA GLY A 64 20.77 22.76 -7.36
C GLY A 64 19.88 23.58 -8.31
N ARG A 65 18.70 23.06 -8.66
CA ARG A 65 17.72 23.69 -9.57
C ARG A 65 16.40 23.96 -8.86
N ASP A 66 15.56 24.77 -9.50
CA ASP A 66 14.17 24.97 -9.10
C ASP A 66 13.24 24.26 -10.08
N LEU A 67 12.18 23.65 -9.55
CA LEU A 67 11.14 23.04 -10.36
C LEU A 67 10.37 24.09 -11.18
N ASP A 68 10.35 23.91 -12.49
CA ASP A 68 9.42 24.58 -13.38
C ASP A 68 8.07 23.86 -13.39
N PHE A 69 7.11 24.39 -12.63
CA PHE A 69 5.76 23.85 -12.51
C PHE A 69 5.04 23.76 -13.86
N ASP A 70 5.19 24.76 -14.73
CA ASP A 70 4.49 24.80 -16.01
C ASP A 70 5.02 23.73 -16.97
N VAL A 71 6.33 23.49 -16.97
CA VAL A 71 6.94 22.38 -17.71
C VAL A 71 6.49 21.03 -17.14
N TRP A 72 6.47 20.88 -15.81
CA TRP A 72 6.02 19.63 -15.16
C TRP A 72 4.54 19.31 -15.48
N VAL A 73 3.66 20.31 -15.45
CA VAL A 73 2.25 20.14 -15.83
C VAL A 73 2.13 19.65 -17.28
N ARG A 74 2.88 20.25 -18.21
CA ARG A 74 2.81 19.89 -19.64
C ARG A 74 3.42 18.54 -19.96
N THR A 75 4.44 18.10 -19.22
CA THR A 75 5.26 16.93 -19.58
C THR A 75 5.03 15.71 -18.70
N ARG A 76 4.57 15.89 -17.45
CA ARG A 76 4.52 14.82 -16.44
C ARG A 76 3.17 14.64 -15.76
N LEU A 77 2.39 15.69 -15.49
CA LEU A 77 1.13 15.59 -14.72
C LEU A 77 0.23 14.46 -15.21
N PHE A 78 -0.10 14.44 -16.50
CA PHE A 78 -1.00 13.40 -17.04
C PHE A 78 -0.37 12.00 -17.02
N ARG A 79 0.96 11.90 -17.13
CA ARG A 79 1.69 10.62 -17.11
C ARG A 79 1.75 9.99 -15.72
N GLN A 80 1.40 10.72 -14.65
CA GLN A 80 1.39 10.17 -13.29
C GLN A 80 0.33 9.08 -13.14
N ASN A 81 -0.91 9.36 -13.57
CA ASN A 81 -1.99 8.38 -13.54
C ASN A 81 -3.09 8.73 -14.56
N PRO A 82 -2.89 8.43 -15.86
CA PRO A 82 -3.78 8.86 -16.93
C PRO A 82 -5.25 8.49 -16.67
N LEU A 83 -5.52 7.26 -16.26
CA LEU A 83 -6.88 6.75 -16.07
C LEU A 83 -7.61 7.45 -14.92
N GLN A 84 -6.96 7.59 -13.77
CA GLN A 84 -7.59 8.26 -12.63
C GLN A 84 -7.77 9.76 -12.86
N ILE A 85 -6.81 10.41 -13.53
CA ILE A 85 -6.91 11.84 -13.88
C ILE A 85 -8.04 12.06 -14.88
N SER A 86 -8.16 11.21 -15.91
CA SER A 86 -9.26 11.30 -16.89
C SER A 86 -10.64 11.05 -16.28
N ALA A 87 -10.72 10.34 -15.16
CA ALA A 87 -11.98 10.08 -14.46
C ALA A 87 -12.44 11.25 -13.55
N LEU A 88 -11.61 12.30 -13.38
CA LEU A 88 -11.97 13.47 -12.59
C LEU A 88 -13.10 14.28 -13.24
N ALA A 89 -14.05 14.74 -12.43
CA ALA A 89 -15.19 15.53 -12.90
C ALA A 89 -14.76 16.83 -13.60
N GLU A 90 -13.62 17.40 -13.21
CA GLU A 90 -13.01 18.59 -13.80
C GLU A 90 -12.77 18.51 -15.31
N PHE A 91 -12.62 17.31 -15.86
CA PHE A 91 -12.47 17.12 -17.32
C PHE A 91 -13.80 17.21 -18.07
N ASN A 92 -14.94 17.16 -17.37
CA ASN A 92 -16.28 17.32 -17.93
C ASN A 92 -16.84 18.74 -17.73
N GLU A 93 -16.14 19.61 -17.01
CA GLU A 93 -16.57 20.98 -16.69
C GLU A 93 -15.79 22.02 -17.48
N ALA A 94 -16.49 23.03 -18.02
CA ALA A 94 -15.84 24.18 -18.66
C ALA A 94 -14.91 24.90 -17.65
N GLY A 95 -13.62 24.93 -17.95
CA GLY A 95 -12.58 25.50 -17.07
C GLY A 95 -12.19 24.64 -15.86
N GLY A 96 -12.73 23.43 -15.70
CA GLY A 96 -12.41 22.55 -14.57
C GLY A 96 -10.93 22.16 -14.52
N VAL A 97 -10.33 21.81 -15.66
CA VAL A 97 -8.90 21.52 -15.76
C VAL A 97 -8.03 22.70 -15.31
N GLN A 98 -8.43 23.95 -15.64
CA GLN A 98 -7.69 25.13 -15.19
C GLN A 98 -7.78 25.29 -13.67
N LYS A 99 -8.96 25.08 -13.08
CA LYS A 99 -9.13 25.11 -11.61
C LYS A 99 -8.25 24.06 -10.91
N LEU A 100 -8.15 22.86 -11.48
CA LEU A 100 -7.26 21.80 -11.01
C LEU A 100 -5.79 22.25 -11.04
N ILE A 101 -5.34 22.80 -12.17
CA ILE A 101 -3.97 23.33 -12.32
C ILE A 101 -3.71 24.45 -11.31
N ASP A 102 -4.66 25.36 -11.10
CA ASP A 102 -4.52 26.47 -10.14
C ASP A 102 -4.46 25.95 -8.68
N GLU A 103 -5.22 24.91 -8.35
CA GLU A 103 -5.14 24.24 -7.05
C GLU A 103 -3.77 23.58 -6.83
N LEU A 104 -3.27 22.86 -7.82
CA LEU A 104 -1.94 22.25 -7.76
C LEU A 104 -0.84 23.31 -7.70
N ARG A 105 -0.99 24.44 -8.40
CA ARG A 105 -0.02 25.54 -8.35
C ARG A 105 0.06 26.14 -6.95
N ARG A 106 -1.07 26.38 -6.29
CA ARG A 106 -1.09 26.87 -4.90
C ARG A 106 -0.35 25.91 -3.97
N GLN A 107 -0.61 24.60 -4.09
CA GLN A 107 0.05 23.60 -3.25
C GLN A 107 1.54 23.51 -3.55
N HIS A 108 1.95 23.54 -4.82
CA HIS A 108 3.36 23.61 -5.23
C HIS A 108 4.08 24.82 -4.63
N LEU A 109 3.46 26.01 -4.63
CA LEU A 109 4.05 27.20 -4.00
C LEU A 109 4.28 27.01 -2.49
N THR A 110 3.36 26.35 -1.79
CA THR A 110 3.54 25.97 -0.38
C THR A 110 4.70 24.99 -0.21
N LEU A 111 4.78 23.95 -1.03
CA LEU A 111 5.88 22.97 -1.00
C LEU A 111 7.23 23.67 -1.20
N ARG A 112 7.34 24.53 -2.23
CA ARG A 112 8.55 25.31 -2.52
C ARG A 112 8.93 26.24 -1.37
N ALA A 113 7.96 26.91 -0.75
CA ALA A 113 8.20 27.78 0.40
C ALA A 113 8.75 26.99 1.60
N VAL A 114 8.14 25.84 1.93
CA VAL A 114 8.59 24.97 3.04
C VAL A 114 9.97 24.39 2.78
N ARG A 115 10.23 23.92 1.56
CA ARG A 115 11.54 23.43 1.12
C ARG A 115 12.61 24.52 1.24
N THR A 116 12.30 25.74 0.80
CA THR A 116 13.21 26.90 0.89
C THR A 116 13.50 27.29 2.34
N ALA A 117 12.52 27.12 3.23
CA ALA A 117 12.70 27.26 4.68
C ALA A 117 13.39 26.04 5.34
N GLY A 118 13.87 25.07 4.55
CA GLY A 118 14.58 23.88 5.03
C GLY A 118 13.71 22.90 5.80
N PHE A 119 12.40 22.88 5.55
CA PHE A 119 11.43 22.05 6.28
C PHE A 119 11.49 22.26 7.82
N VAL A 120 11.76 23.50 8.25
CA VAL A 120 11.79 23.87 9.66
C VAL A 120 10.43 24.44 10.09
N PRO A 121 9.80 23.94 11.17
CA PRO A 121 8.60 24.55 11.73
C PRO A 121 8.81 26.00 12.18
N PRO A 122 7.79 26.86 12.12
CA PRO A 122 7.89 28.22 12.60
C PRO A 122 8.25 28.28 14.09
N ALA A 123 9.08 29.26 14.49
CA ALA A 123 9.60 29.42 15.85
C ALA A 123 8.54 29.33 16.97
N ARG A 124 7.32 29.81 16.72
CA ARG A 124 6.19 29.82 17.67
C ARG A 124 5.63 28.43 17.98
N GLU A 125 5.84 27.45 17.11
CA GLU A 125 5.31 26.09 17.24
C GLU A 125 6.36 25.08 17.70
N SER A 126 7.64 25.49 17.74
CA SER A 126 8.79 24.59 17.89
C SER A 126 9.04 24.07 19.30
N GLY A 127 8.76 24.82 20.37
CA GLY A 127 8.90 24.30 21.75
C GLY A 127 10.19 23.51 22.08
N GLY A 128 11.35 23.88 21.51
CA GLY A 128 12.61 23.13 21.65
C GLY A 128 12.95 22.16 20.50
N TYR A 129 12.21 22.20 19.39
CA TYR A 129 12.48 21.45 18.14
C TYR A 129 13.85 21.81 17.54
N GLN A 130 14.49 20.84 16.91
CA GLN A 130 15.71 21.09 16.13
C GLN A 130 15.42 22.03 14.95
N HIS A 131 16.23 23.09 14.81
CA HIS A 131 16.06 24.13 13.80
C HIS A 131 17.00 24.00 12.59
N ALA A 132 17.76 22.91 12.52
CA ALA A 132 18.62 22.65 11.37
C ALA A 132 17.78 22.38 10.12
N PRO A 133 18.07 23.02 8.98
CA PRO A 133 17.35 22.75 7.73
C PRO A 133 17.66 21.33 7.23
N LEU A 134 16.65 20.66 6.66
CA LEU A 134 16.86 19.43 5.90
C LEU A 134 17.65 19.72 4.63
N ARG A 135 18.57 18.82 4.30
CA ARG A 135 19.37 18.88 3.08
C ARG A 135 18.73 18.00 2.00
N PRO A 136 18.25 18.57 0.87
CA PRO A 136 17.60 17.79 -0.19
C PRO A 136 18.42 16.61 -0.73
N GLU A 137 19.75 16.71 -0.70
CA GLU A 137 20.68 15.64 -1.08
C GLU A 137 20.60 14.40 -0.18
N HIS A 138 20.25 14.57 1.10
CA HIS A 138 20.11 13.47 2.07
C HIS A 138 18.63 13.10 2.32
N CYS A 139 17.73 13.57 1.46
CA CYS A 139 16.31 13.24 1.51
C CYS A 139 16.01 11.97 0.70
N PHE A 140 15.23 11.09 1.33
CA PHE A 140 14.71 9.85 0.82
C PHE A 140 13.22 10.03 0.57
N LEU A 141 12.79 9.69 -0.65
CA LEU A 141 11.40 9.81 -1.08
C LEU A 141 10.74 8.44 -1.07
N GLU A 142 9.53 8.39 -0.51
CA GLU A 142 8.75 7.16 -0.42
C GLU A 142 9.46 5.93 0.22
N PRO A 143 10.33 6.06 1.25
CA PRO A 143 10.98 4.89 1.83
C PRO A 143 9.99 4.01 2.60
N SER A 144 10.12 2.69 2.45
CA SER A 144 9.24 1.70 3.07
C SER A 144 9.95 0.94 4.18
N PHE A 145 9.22 0.64 5.25
CA PHE A 145 9.75 -0.05 6.44
C PHE A 145 8.75 -1.06 6.99
N PHE A 146 9.29 -2.13 7.58
CA PHE A 146 8.55 -3.18 8.28
C PHE A 146 8.97 -3.24 9.74
N SER A 147 8.04 -3.60 10.61
CA SER A 147 8.32 -3.74 12.04
C SER A 147 7.49 -4.85 12.66
N ALA A 148 8.08 -6.03 12.81
CA ALA A 148 7.48 -7.11 13.60
C ALA A 148 7.45 -6.74 15.10
N ARG A 149 8.25 -5.79 15.57
CA ARG A 149 8.16 -5.32 16.97
C ARG A 149 6.80 -4.69 17.28
N TYR A 150 6.24 -3.94 16.34
CA TYR A 150 4.99 -3.21 16.50
C TYR A 150 3.84 -3.78 15.65
N GLY A 151 4.12 -4.75 14.78
CA GLY A 151 3.17 -5.30 13.81
C GLY A 151 2.67 -4.25 12.83
N LEU A 152 3.60 -3.46 12.30
CA LEU A 152 3.35 -2.32 11.42
C LEU A 152 4.18 -2.41 10.14
N GLN A 153 3.61 -1.94 9.04
CA GLN A 153 4.32 -1.64 7.79
C GLN A 153 3.90 -0.26 7.29
N GLY A 154 4.79 0.45 6.61
CA GLY A 154 4.46 1.79 6.14
C GLY A 154 5.45 2.36 5.15
N ARG A 155 4.95 3.31 4.35
CA ARG A 155 5.71 4.08 3.37
C ARG A 155 5.63 5.56 3.76
N LEU A 156 6.76 6.15 4.11
CA LEU A 156 6.83 7.56 4.51
C LEU A 156 6.89 8.43 3.26
N ASP A 157 6.39 9.65 3.29
CA ASP A 157 6.49 10.54 2.12
C ASP A 157 7.92 11.10 1.97
N LEU A 158 8.49 11.65 3.05
CA LEU A 158 9.85 12.21 3.06
C LEU A 158 10.57 11.83 4.36
N LEU A 159 11.76 11.26 4.20
CA LEU A 159 12.68 10.95 5.29
C LEU A 159 14.02 11.65 5.01
N HIS A 160 14.65 12.20 6.01
CA HIS A 160 15.98 12.79 5.89
C HIS A 160 16.88 12.19 6.96
N GLU A 161 18.03 11.71 6.52
CA GLU A 161 19.03 11.15 7.40
C GLU A 161 20.07 12.21 7.78
N SER A 162 20.41 12.24 9.06
CA SER A 162 21.42 13.15 9.60
C SER A 162 22.29 12.42 10.62
N ALA A 163 23.42 13.03 10.99
CA ALA A 163 24.25 12.53 12.10
C ALA A 163 23.49 12.43 13.43
N THR A 164 22.36 13.13 13.58
CA THR A 164 21.52 13.14 14.79
C THR A 164 20.32 12.17 14.72
N GLY A 165 20.19 11.40 13.64
CA GLY A 165 19.10 10.45 13.40
C GLY A 165 18.22 10.82 12.21
N TYR A 166 17.00 10.26 12.20
CA TYR A 166 16.04 10.37 11.09
C TYR A 166 14.97 11.45 11.32
N ASP A 167 14.98 12.50 10.50
CA ASP A 167 13.87 13.45 10.40
C ASP A 167 12.82 12.92 9.41
N LEU A 168 11.55 12.90 9.78
CA LEU A 168 10.45 12.52 8.88
C LEU A 168 9.45 13.66 8.69
N VAL A 169 8.92 13.76 7.47
CA VAL A 169 7.85 14.69 7.08
C VAL A 169 6.75 13.90 6.37
N GLU A 170 5.56 13.91 6.95
CA GLU A 170 4.35 13.32 6.37
C GLU A 170 3.55 14.38 5.60
N LEU A 171 3.24 14.16 4.33
CA LEU A 171 2.51 15.10 3.48
C LEU A 171 1.00 14.90 3.58
N LYS A 172 0.26 16.02 3.64
CA LYS A 172 -1.20 16.05 3.63
C LYS A 172 -1.74 17.12 2.70
N SER A 173 -2.44 16.67 1.65
CA SER A 173 -3.11 17.50 0.63
C SER A 173 -4.58 17.80 0.94
N SER A 174 -5.01 17.61 2.18
CA SER A 174 -6.41 17.76 2.59
C SER A 174 -6.93 19.16 2.25
N ALA A 175 -8.12 19.23 1.63
CA ALA A 175 -8.77 20.50 1.31
C ALA A 175 -8.96 21.38 2.55
N LYS A 176 -9.27 20.76 3.71
CA LYS A 176 -9.36 21.43 5.00
C LYS A 176 -8.11 21.20 5.83
N VAL A 177 -7.37 22.27 6.07
CA VAL A 177 -6.22 22.31 6.96
C VAL A 177 -6.69 22.67 8.38
N PRO A 178 -6.24 21.98 9.45
CA PRO A 178 -6.62 22.34 10.81
C PRO A 178 -6.10 23.74 11.17
N GLY A 179 -6.83 24.52 11.97
CA GLY A 179 -6.38 25.86 12.38
C GLY A 179 -5.12 25.83 13.27
N THR A 180 -5.02 24.86 14.18
CA THR A 180 -3.86 24.63 15.06
C THR A 180 -3.59 23.13 15.18
N GLY A 181 -2.33 22.75 15.45
CA GLY A 181 -1.94 21.36 15.64
C GLY A 181 -2.17 20.49 14.40
N ALA A 182 -2.58 19.23 14.56
CA ALA A 182 -2.88 18.34 13.45
C ALA A 182 -4.19 17.58 13.71
N TRP A 183 -4.83 17.11 12.63
CA TRP A 183 -5.92 16.14 12.77
C TRP A 183 -5.40 14.88 13.48
N GLU A 184 -6.22 14.26 14.33
CA GLU A 184 -5.77 13.14 15.17
C GLU A 184 -5.26 11.96 14.36
N ASN A 185 -5.92 11.60 13.25
CA ASN A 185 -5.45 10.58 12.32
C ASN A 185 -4.11 10.94 11.66
N HIS A 186 -3.88 12.21 11.29
CA HIS A 186 -2.59 12.62 10.72
C HIS A 186 -1.48 12.56 11.77
N ARG A 187 -1.77 12.96 13.02
CA ARG A 187 -0.86 12.82 14.16
C ARG A 187 -0.56 11.34 14.44
N ALA A 188 -1.57 10.47 14.37
CA ALA A 188 -1.41 9.02 14.54
C ALA A 188 -0.47 8.44 13.49
N GLN A 189 -0.67 8.80 12.22
CA GLN A 189 0.17 8.34 11.11
C GLN A 189 1.65 8.73 11.33
N ALA A 190 1.93 10.00 11.63
CA ALA A 190 3.29 10.47 11.88
C ALA A 190 3.95 9.76 13.09
N GLN A 191 3.20 9.51 14.16
CA GLN A 191 3.69 8.76 15.33
C GLN A 191 4.00 7.30 15.02
N LEU A 192 3.18 6.64 14.22
CA LEU A 192 3.39 5.25 13.82
C LEU A 192 4.60 5.11 12.89
N TYR A 193 4.82 6.06 11.98
CA TYR A 193 6.06 6.09 11.19
C TYR A 193 7.29 6.27 12.05
N ARG A 194 7.23 7.13 13.08
CA ARG A 194 8.31 7.26 14.06
C ARG A 194 8.64 5.91 14.72
N LEU A 195 7.64 5.08 15.05
CA LEU A 195 7.85 3.74 15.60
C LEU A 195 8.55 2.78 14.62
N LEU A 196 8.29 2.88 13.31
CA LEU A 196 9.00 2.07 12.31
C LEU A 196 10.50 2.40 12.31
N LEU A 197 10.85 3.70 12.38
CA LEU A 197 12.25 4.14 12.39
C LEU A 197 12.98 3.75 13.69
N GLU A 198 12.30 3.75 14.83
CA GLU A 198 12.85 3.24 16.11
C GLU A 198 13.33 1.78 16.01
N THR A 199 12.83 1.00 15.04
CA THR A 199 13.23 -0.41 14.88
C THR A 199 14.45 -0.63 14.01
N VAL A 200 14.79 0.33 13.14
CA VAL A 200 15.91 0.24 12.20
C VAL A 200 17.24 0.71 12.81
N ASP A 201 17.19 1.64 13.76
CA ASP A 201 18.37 2.34 14.32
C ASP A 201 19.12 1.58 15.44
N GLY A 202 19.04 0.24 15.48
CA GLY A 202 19.80 -0.58 16.43
C GLY A 202 19.03 -1.00 17.70
N GLY A 203 17.69 -1.03 17.63
CA GLY A 203 16.87 -1.63 18.67
C GLY A 203 16.91 -0.89 20.02
N ALA A 204 16.29 -1.47 21.04
CA ALA A 204 16.17 -0.88 22.38
C ALA A 204 17.51 -0.71 23.14
N GLU A 205 18.64 -1.02 22.51
CA GLU A 205 19.98 -1.04 23.11
C GLU A 205 20.89 0.10 22.63
N SER A 206 20.45 0.92 21.66
CA SER A 206 21.15 2.18 21.37
C SER A 206 20.94 3.14 22.54
N ALA A 207 22.03 3.51 23.23
CA ALA A 207 22.01 4.35 24.43
C ALA A 207 21.40 5.76 24.19
N GLU A 208 21.27 6.18 22.93
CA GLU A 208 20.47 7.33 22.54
C GLU A 208 19.41 6.92 21.51
N PRO A 209 18.10 7.20 21.74
CA PRO A 209 17.06 7.04 20.74
C PRO A 209 17.37 7.94 19.53
N SER A 210 17.00 7.52 18.31
CA SER A 210 16.99 8.40 17.13
C SER A 210 16.25 9.70 17.48
N ARG A 211 16.96 10.83 17.53
CA ARG A 211 16.44 12.14 18.01
C ARG A 211 15.87 13.01 16.88
N GLY A 212 15.53 12.40 15.74
CA GLY A 212 15.04 13.15 14.60
C GLY A 212 13.59 13.64 14.77
N ARG A 213 13.25 14.65 13.98
CA ARG A 213 11.96 15.34 14.01
C ARG A 213 10.88 14.49 13.37
N THR A 214 9.65 14.67 13.84
CA THR A 214 8.45 14.08 13.25
C THR A 214 7.48 15.19 12.89
N SER A 215 7.31 15.48 11.61
CA SER A 215 6.51 16.63 11.18
C SER A 215 5.42 16.23 10.20
N ILE A 216 4.35 17.02 10.14
CA ILE A 216 3.30 16.93 9.12
C ILE A 216 3.37 18.19 8.26
N LEU A 217 3.43 18.03 6.95
CA LEU A 217 3.36 19.10 5.96
C LEU A 217 1.95 19.16 5.36
N TYR A 218 1.22 20.23 5.63
CA TYR A 218 -0.04 20.54 4.96
C TYR A 218 0.21 21.40 3.72
N SER A 219 0.24 20.80 2.53
CA SER A 219 0.52 21.50 1.27
C SER A 219 -0.54 22.55 0.92
N ASN A 220 -1.77 22.37 1.38
CA ASN A 220 -2.87 23.32 1.14
C ASN A 220 -2.99 24.40 2.23
N ALA A 221 -1.96 24.58 3.07
CA ALA A 221 -1.96 25.64 4.09
C ALA A 221 -1.75 27.02 3.45
N GLU A 222 -2.51 28.02 3.92
CA GLU A 222 -2.37 29.41 3.47
C GLU A 222 -1.07 30.03 3.98
N GLY A 223 -0.36 30.76 3.11
CA GLY A 223 0.78 31.60 3.52
C GLY A 223 2.12 30.88 3.77
N GLY A 224 2.21 29.56 3.57
CA GLY A 224 3.46 28.76 3.62
C GLY A 224 4.08 28.60 5.02
N ALA A 225 4.19 29.68 5.80
CA ALA A 225 4.60 29.68 7.19
C ALA A 225 3.51 29.03 8.07
N GLY A 226 3.82 27.90 8.70
CA GLY A 226 2.85 27.10 9.47
C GLY A 226 2.23 25.92 8.70
N ALA A 227 2.68 25.69 7.47
CA ALA A 227 2.34 24.49 6.71
C ALA A 227 2.96 23.23 7.32
N ILE A 228 4.19 23.33 7.83
CA ILE A 228 4.88 22.24 8.51
C ILE A 228 4.68 22.32 10.02
N ARG A 229 4.21 21.23 10.62
CA ARG A 229 3.75 21.15 12.01
C ARG A 229 4.47 20.05 12.76
N PRO A 230 5.08 20.34 13.91
CA PRO A 230 5.77 19.33 14.70
C PRO A 230 4.78 18.38 15.37
N VAL A 231 5.17 17.11 15.47
CA VAL A 231 4.45 16.06 16.20
C VAL A 231 5.36 15.56 17.31
N THR A 232 5.03 15.92 18.55
CA THR A 232 5.78 15.49 19.73
C THR A 232 5.45 14.06 20.11
N ALA A 233 6.45 13.30 20.55
CA ALA A 233 6.28 11.93 21.04
C ALA A 233 5.30 11.89 22.23
N ASP A 234 4.36 10.94 22.19
CA ASP A 234 3.30 10.79 23.19
C ASP A 234 3.07 9.30 23.44
N ALA A 235 3.63 8.79 24.54
CA ALA A 235 3.61 7.37 24.86
C ALA A 235 2.18 6.85 25.11
N THR A 236 1.34 7.62 25.80
CA THR A 236 -0.06 7.27 26.05
C THR A 236 -0.85 7.22 24.76
N PHE A 237 -0.59 8.15 23.84
CA PHE A 237 -1.20 8.10 22.52
C PHE A 237 -0.73 6.87 21.73
N VAL A 238 0.57 6.59 21.68
CA VAL A 238 1.11 5.38 21.04
C VAL A 238 0.46 4.10 21.59
N ASP A 239 0.30 3.99 22.91
CA ASP A 239 -0.34 2.82 23.52
C ASP A 239 -1.80 2.67 23.07
N ARG A 240 -2.54 3.78 22.85
CA ARG A 240 -3.88 3.75 22.25
C ARG A 240 -3.85 3.28 20.79
N LEU A 241 -2.86 3.71 19.99
CA LEU A 241 -2.71 3.28 18.59
C LEU A 241 -2.45 1.78 18.50
N LEU A 242 -1.54 1.25 19.32
CA LEU A 242 -1.23 -0.17 19.35
C LEU A 242 -2.41 -1.01 19.85
N MET A 243 -3.21 -0.48 20.79
CA MET A 243 -4.45 -1.13 21.21
C MET A 243 -5.47 -1.21 20.08
N ALA A 244 -5.64 -0.14 19.29
CA ALA A 244 -6.51 -0.15 18.12
C ALA A 244 -6.04 -1.16 17.07
N ARG A 245 -4.72 -1.21 16.80
CA ARG A 245 -4.11 -2.21 15.92
C ARG A 245 -4.35 -3.64 16.42
N ASN A 246 -4.19 -3.89 17.72
CA ASN A 246 -4.46 -5.21 18.30
C ASN A 246 -5.94 -5.60 18.16
N ALA A 247 -6.87 -4.68 18.37
CA ALA A 247 -8.30 -4.94 18.21
C ALA A 247 -8.67 -5.31 16.77
N LEU A 248 -8.06 -4.64 15.79
CA LEU A 248 -8.18 -4.97 14.36
C LEU A 248 -7.67 -6.39 14.08
N VAL A 249 -6.42 -6.67 14.44
CA VAL A 249 -5.79 -7.98 14.17
C VAL A 249 -6.54 -9.11 14.88
N ALA A 250 -6.96 -8.90 16.13
CA ALA A 250 -7.78 -9.87 16.86
C ALA A 250 -9.06 -10.22 16.10
N ARG A 251 -9.77 -9.21 15.59
CA ARG A 251 -11.04 -9.42 14.88
C ARG A 251 -10.84 -10.23 13.59
N GLU A 252 -9.79 -9.95 12.84
CA GLU A 252 -9.50 -10.65 11.59
C GLU A 252 -9.05 -12.09 11.82
N LEU A 253 -8.20 -12.32 12.82
CA LEU A 253 -7.86 -13.68 13.24
C LEU A 253 -9.09 -14.44 13.74
N MET A 254 -9.98 -13.79 14.49
CA MET A 254 -11.23 -14.40 14.93
C MET A 254 -12.16 -14.75 13.75
N LEU A 255 -12.23 -13.91 12.71
CA LEU A 255 -12.98 -14.23 11.49
C LEU A 255 -12.46 -15.50 10.81
N ALA A 256 -11.13 -15.67 10.75
CA ALA A 256 -10.52 -16.88 10.20
C ALA A 256 -10.86 -18.15 11.03
N LEU A 257 -11.05 -17.98 12.34
CA LEU A 257 -11.37 -19.05 13.29
C LEU A 257 -12.87 -19.37 13.39
N CYS A 258 -13.76 -18.54 12.82
CA CYS A 258 -15.20 -18.80 12.81
C CYS A 258 -15.52 -20.16 12.15
N ARG A 259 -16.43 -20.89 12.78
CA ARG A 259 -16.91 -22.21 12.33
C ARG A 259 -18.36 -22.18 11.87
N THR A 260 -19.14 -21.19 12.30
CA THR A 260 -20.55 -21.04 11.93
C THR A 260 -20.85 -19.67 11.30
N PRO A 261 -21.90 -19.56 10.47
CA PRO A 261 -22.37 -18.28 9.96
C PRO A 261 -22.69 -17.28 11.08
N ALA A 262 -23.35 -17.72 12.16
CA ALA A 262 -23.72 -16.87 13.29
C ALA A 262 -22.52 -16.20 13.99
N GLN A 263 -21.40 -16.92 14.15
CA GLN A 263 -20.16 -16.35 14.69
C GLN A 263 -19.59 -15.26 13.78
N THR A 264 -19.64 -15.50 12.47
CA THR A 264 -19.16 -14.57 11.44
C THR A 264 -20.01 -13.30 11.43
N GLU A 265 -21.33 -13.46 11.42
CA GLU A 265 -22.28 -12.35 11.48
C GLU A 265 -22.07 -11.49 12.74
N GLN A 266 -21.82 -12.12 13.89
CA GLN A 266 -21.50 -11.41 15.13
C GLN A 266 -20.24 -10.55 15.01
N LEU A 267 -19.17 -11.05 14.37
CA LEU A 267 -17.94 -10.29 14.16
C LEU A 267 -18.09 -9.19 13.09
N LEU A 268 -19.00 -9.40 12.12
CA LEU A 268 -19.33 -8.44 11.06
C LEU A 268 -20.37 -7.39 11.48
N ARG A 269 -20.85 -7.37 12.73
CA ARG A 269 -21.78 -6.33 13.20
C ARG A 269 -21.39 -4.89 12.83
N PRO A 270 -20.11 -4.46 12.80
CA PRO A 270 -19.79 -3.11 12.34
C PRO A 270 -20.11 -2.83 10.88
N VAL A 271 -20.08 -3.87 10.03
CA VAL A 271 -20.43 -3.79 8.60
C VAL A 271 -21.94 -3.92 8.41
N LEU A 272 -22.58 -4.80 9.17
CA LEU A 272 -24.00 -5.15 9.02
C LEU A 272 -24.95 -4.21 9.77
N HIS A 273 -24.46 -3.56 10.83
CA HIS A 273 -25.19 -2.59 11.66
C HIS A 273 -24.32 -1.35 11.97
N PRO A 274 -23.87 -0.62 10.94
CA PRO A 274 -22.91 0.47 11.09
C PRO A 274 -23.39 1.62 11.97
N SER A 275 -24.70 1.89 12.03
CA SER A 275 -25.31 2.88 12.93
C SER A 275 -25.05 2.66 14.43
N GLN A 276 -24.64 1.46 14.85
CA GLN A 276 -24.25 1.17 16.24
C GLN A 276 -22.84 1.64 16.59
N TYR A 277 -22.08 2.11 15.59
CA TYR A 277 -20.68 2.49 15.72
C TYR A 277 -20.50 3.97 15.33
N LYS A 278 -19.51 4.63 15.94
CA LYS A 278 -19.20 6.05 15.70
C LYS A 278 -18.37 6.21 14.43
N LEU A 279 -18.92 5.80 13.29
CA LEU A 279 -18.23 5.90 11.99
C LEU A 279 -18.15 7.36 11.53
N PRO A 280 -17.09 7.75 10.79
CA PRO A 280 -16.96 9.11 10.27
C PRO A 280 -18.10 9.48 9.31
N PRO A 281 -18.51 10.76 9.24
CA PRO A 281 -19.64 11.20 8.41
C PRO A 281 -19.51 10.87 6.92
N PHE A 282 -18.29 10.78 6.39
CA PHE A 282 -18.03 10.43 4.99
C PHE A 282 -18.11 8.92 4.73
N THR A 283 -17.93 8.09 5.76
CA THR A 283 -17.95 6.62 5.68
C THR A 283 -19.35 6.07 5.97
N ALA A 284 -20.04 6.63 6.96
CA ALA A 284 -21.33 6.12 7.44
C ALA A 284 -22.37 5.92 6.32
N PRO A 285 -22.59 6.86 5.37
CA PRO A 285 -23.56 6.65 4.29
C PRO A 285 -23.20 5.49 3.35
N LYS A 286 -21.91 5.24 3.13
CA LYS A 286 -21.46 4.11 2.31
C LYS A 286 -21.65 2.79 3.05
N ALA A 287 -21.35 2.77 4.35
CA ALA A 287 -21.56 1.59 5.20
C ALA A 287 -23.06 1.22 5.30
N GLU A 288 -23.95 2.21 5.46
CA GLU A 288 -25.40 1.99 5.51
C GLU A 288 -25.94 1.37 4.21
N LYS A 289 -25.37 1.69 3.03
CA LYS A 289 -25.74 1.01 1.78
C LYS A 289 -25.45 -0.49 1.83
N ILE A 290 -24.34 -0.90 2.44
CA ILE A 290 -23.98 -2.31 2.60
C ILE A 290 -24.95 -2.99 3.56
N ALA A 291 -25.26 -2.35 4.69
CA ALA A 291 -26.22 -2.85 5.67
C ALA A 291 -27.62 -3.04 5.07
N ASN A 292 -28.07 -2.09 4.25
CA ASN A 292 -29.35 -2.20 3.54
C ASN A 292 -29.34 -3.36 2.53
N ALA A 293 -28.28 -3.50 1.73
CA ALA A 293 -28.14 -4.62 0.80
C ALA A 293 -28.14 -5.98 1.54
N TRP A 294 -27.51 -6.06 2.71
CA TRP A 294 -27.57 -7.23 3.59
C TRP A 294 -28.98 -7.51 4.14
N ALA A 295 -29.70 -6.46 4.54
CA ALA A 295 -31.07 -6.58 5.03
C ALA A 295 -32.04 -7.11 3.95
N GLU A 296 -31.80 -6.75 2.69
CA GLU A 296 -32.58 -7.22 1.53
C GLU A 296 -32.17 -8.62 1.03
N ALA A 297 -30.99 -9.11 1.43
CA ALA A 297 -30.49 -10.41 1.01
C ALA A 297 -31.31 -11.57 1.62
N ASP A 298 -31.59 -12.59 0.81
CA ASP A 298 -32.23 -13.82 1.30
C ASP A 298 -31.25 -14.76 2.02
N ASP A 299 -31.77 -15.80 2.67
CA ASP A 299 -30.95 -16.69 3.52
C ASP A 299 -29.79 -17.35 2.78
N VAL A 300 -29.96 -17.66 1.50
CA VAL A 300 -28.89 -18.27 0.68
C VAL A 300 -27.84 -17.22 0.33
N GLU A 301 -28.27 -16.02 -0.05
CA GLU A 301 -27.37 -14.89 -0.33
C GLU A 301 -26.53 -14.54 0.91
N ARG A 302 -27.14 -14.52 2.10
CA ARG A 302 -26.46 -14.30 3.38
C ARG A 302 -25.48 -15.41 3.72
N ALA A 303 -25.91 -16.68 3.60
CA ALA A 303 -25.04 -17.82 3.87
C ALA A 303 -23.81 -17.84 2.95
N TYR A 304 -24.01 -17.55 1.65
CA TYR A 304 -22.93 -17.41 0.69
C TYR A 304 -21.95 -16.30 1.07
N ALA A 305 -22.46 -15.10 1.37
CA ALA A 305 -21.63 -13.96 1.76
C ALA A 305 -20.80 -14.24 3.02
N LEU A 306 -21.40 -14.84 4.05
CA LEU A 306 -20.69 -15.18 5.30
C LEU A 306 -19.61 -16.24 5.08
N GLU A 307 -19.86 -17.27 4.26
CA GLU A 307 -18.81 -18.26 3.96
C GLU A 307 -17.68 -17.70 3.10
N LEU A 308 -17.96 -16.81 2.14
CA LEU A 308 -16.91 -16.13 1.40
C LEU A 308 -16.05 -15.24 2.30
N VAL A 309 -16.67 -14.50 3.23
CA VAL A 309 -15.91 -13.69 4.20
C VAL A 309 -14.98 -14.57 5.04
N ARG A 310 -15.48 -15.71 5.54
CA ARG A 310 -14.67 -16.68 6.30
C ARG A 310 -13.55 -17.29 5.47
N PHE A 311 -13.84 -17.69 4.23
CA PHE A 311 -12.85 -18.22 3.31
C PHE A 311 -11.74 -17.19 3.09
N ALA A 312 -12.10 -15.97 2.69
CA ALA A 312 -11.16 -14.88 2.50
C ALA A 312 -10.36 -14.56 3.77
N ALA A 313 -10.97 -14.61 4.97
CA ALA A 313 -10.25 -14.41 6.23
C ALA A 313 -9.18 -15.50 6.50
N ARG A 314 -9.47 -16.77 6.15
CA ARG A 314 -8.49 -17.86 6.30
C ARG A 314 -7.35 -17.73 5.31
N GLU A 315 -7.67 -17.44 4.05
CA GLU A 315 -6.66 -17.22 3.01
C GLU A 315 -5.81 -15.98 3.33
N LEU A 316 -6.42 -14.90 3.84
CA LEU A 316 -5.70 -13.72 4.32
C LEU A 316 -4.69 -14.08 5.43
N ARG A 317 -5.12 -14.86 6.42
CA ARG A 317 -4.24 -15.30 7.50
C ARG A 317 -3.04 -16.08 6.96
N VAL A 318 -3.26 -17.04 6.06
CA VAL A 318 -2.18 -17.83 5.43
C VAL A 318 -1.28 -16.94 4.57
N CYS A 319 -1.86 -16.01 3.81
CA CYS A 319 -1.12 -15.06 2.99
C CYS A 319 -0.18 -14.18 3.83
N LEU A 320 -0.58 -13.80 5.04
CA LEU A 320 0.21 -12.92 5.90
C LEU A 320 1.22 -13.66 6.77
N LEU A 321 0.83 -14.80 7.35
CA LEU A 321 1.63 -15.51 8.37
C LEU A 321 2.22 -16.83 7.88
N GLY A 322 1.88 -17.27 6.67
CA GLY A 322 2.19 -18.61 6.16
C GLY A 322 1.29 -19.69 6.76
N ASP A 323 1.50 -20.93 6.31
CA ASP A 323 0.92 -22.11 6.94
C ASP A 323 1.94 -22.75 7.91
N GLY A 324 1.50 -23.06 9.14
CA GLY A 324 2.37 -23.58 10.19
C GLY A 324 2.99 -24.94 9.88
N ASP A 325 2.41 -25.67 8.92
CA ASP A 325 2.88 -26.98 8.47
C ASP A 325 3.90 -26.92 7.31
N ALA A 326 4.37 -25.70 6.95
CA ALA A 326 5.51 -25.40 6.06
C ALA A 326 5.84 -26.50 5.03
N ARG A 327 4.92 -26.70 4.08
CA ARG A 327 5.12 -27.65 2.99
C ARG A 327 6.33 -27.19 2.14
N PRO A 328 7.12 -28.11 1.56
CA PRO A 328 8.15 -27.74 0.60
C PRO A 328 7.59 -26.83 -0.50
N GLY A 329 8.21 -25.69 -0.74
CA GLY A 329 7.75 -24.66 -1.68
C GLY A 329 6.88 -23.55 -1.08
N ASP A 330 6.53 -23.59 0.20
CA ASP A 330 5.83 -22.49 0.88
C ASP A 330 6.80 -21.36 1.26
N VAL A 331 6.55 -20.15 0.77
CA VAL A 331 7.36 -18.96 1.05
C VAL A 331 7.07 -18.34 2.43
N GLY A 332 6.13 -18.89 3.20
CA GLY A 332 5.83 -18.45 4.58
C GLY A 332 4.96 -17.20 4.67
N GLY A 333 4.22 -16.89 3.60
CA GLY A 333 3.42 -15.68 3.49
C GLY A 333 4.26 -14.39 3.57
N GLN A 334 3.61 -13.27 3.88
CA GLN A 334 4.27 -11.97 4.03
C GLN A 334 5.35 -11.96 5.12
N ALA A 335 5.17 -12.75 6.19
CA ALA A 335 6.13 -12.83 7.29
C ALA A 335 7.36 -13.70 6.98
N GLY A 336 7.28 -14.56 5.98
CA GLY A 336 8.34 -15.49 5.58
C GLY A 336 9.76 -14.90 5.52
N PRO A 337 9.96 -13.69 4.98
CA PRO A 337 11.28 -13.06 4.92
C PRO A 337 11.99 -12.85 6.26
N TRP A 338 11.29 -12.82 7.39
CA TRP A 338 11.91 -12.72 8.72
C TRP A 338 11.56 -13.88 9.67
N THR A 339 10.58 -14.71 9.33
CA THR A 339 10.22 -15.88 10.15
C THR A 339 10.85 -17.19 9.66
N LEU A 340 11.11 -17.34 8.35
CA LEU A 340 11.74 -18.54 7.80
C LEU A 340 13.27 -18.48 7.89
N PRO A 341 13.94 -19.58 8.27
CA PRO A 341 15.39 -19.68 8.16
C PRO A 341 15.86 -19.64 6.70
N ASP A 342 17.03 -19.04 6.45
CA ASP A 342 17.60 -18.94 5.10
C ASP A 342 17.73 -20.29 4.40
N THR A 343 18.06 -21.37 5.14
CA THR A 343 18.14 -22.73 4.59
C THR A 343 16.82 -23.20 3.98
N ARG A 344 15.68 -22.84 4.58
CA ARG A 344 14.35 -23.14 4.04
C ARG A 344 14.06 -22.29 2.81
N LYS A 345 14.39 -21.01 2.84
CA LYS A 345 14.19 -20.10 1.70
C LYS A 345 15.00 -20.54 0.47
N THR A 346 16.25 -20.97 0.67
CA THR A 346 17.08 -21.55 -0.39
C THR A 346 16.47 -22.85 -0.93
N GLN A 347 15.98 -23.76 -0.07
CA GLN A 347 15.28 -24.97 -0.51
C GLN A 347 14.01 -24.67 -1.31
N ASN A 348 13.33 -23.57 -1.00
CA ASN A 348 12.13 -23.11 -1.68
C ASN A 348 12.42 -22.23 -2.90
N PHE A 349 13.70 -22.01 -3.25
CA PHE A 349 14.12 -21.15 -4.37
C PHE A 349 13.59 -19.70 -4.25
N SER A 350 13.42 -19.21 -3.02
CA SER A 350 12.77 -17.93 -2.70
C SER A 350 13.71 -16.86 -2.12
N LEU A 351 15.00 -17.16 -1.97
CA LEU A 351 16.01 -16.20 -1.51
C LEU A 351 17.18 -16.15 -2.48
N LEU A 352 17.42 -14.98 -3.08
CA LEU A 352 18.64 -14.67 -3.80
C LEU A 352 19.48 -13.72 -2.95
N ASP A 353 20.50 -14.24 -2.27
CA ASP A 353 21.40 -13.48 -1.38
C ASP A 353 22.76 -13.23 -2.06
N HIS A 354 23.65 -12.53 -1.36
CA HIS A 354 25.02 -12.24 -1.74
C HIS A 354 25.17 -11.38 -3.00
N LEU A 355 24.16 -10.55 -3.28
CA LEU A 355 24.18 -9.61 -4.39
C LEU A 355 25.06 -8.40 -4.06
N THR A 356 25.85 -7.95 -5.03
CA THR A 356 26.66 -6.71 -4.91
C THR A 356 26.23 -5.72 -5.98
N LEU A 357 26.01 -4.46 -5.59
CA LEU A 357 25.62 -3.41 -6.53
C LEU A 357 26.74 -3.15 -7.54
N LEU A 358 26.44 -3.25 -8.83
CA LEU A 358 27.34 -2.93 -9.93
C LEU A 358 27.12 -1.50 -10.42
N ALA A 359 25.86 -1.12 -10.62
CA ALA A 359 25.50 0.20 -11.12
C ALA A 359 24.14 0.65 -10.55
N ASP A 360 24.09 1.94 -10.18
CA ASP A 360 22.87 2.63 -9.79
C ASP A 360 22.40 3.52 -10.93
N HIS A 361 21.33 3.09 -11.60
CA HIS A 361 20.58 3.86 -12.59
C HIS A 361 19.17 4.18 -12.09
N SER A 362 18.90 4.05 -10.79
CA SER A 362 17.55 4.20 -10.24
C SER A 362 16.99 5.62 -10.40
N ASN A 363 17.87 6.57 -10.70
CA ASN A 363 17.59 7.98 -10.90
C ASN A 363 17.57 8.43 -12.37
N ASP A 364 17.82 7.52 -13.31
CA ASP A 364 17.75 7.83 -14.75
C ASP A 364 16.30 8.07 -15.20
N GLU A 365 16.07 9.16 -15.95
CA GLU A 365 14.70 9.54 -16.34
C GLU A 365 14.08 8.60 -17.39
N ALA A 366 14.91 8.03 -18.26
CA ALA A 366 14.45 7.20 -19.39
C ALA A 366 14.25 5.74 -18.99
N GLU A 367 15.17 5.18 -18.19
CA GLU A 367 15.20 3.76 -17.87
C GLU A 367 15.71 3.54 -16.43
N PRO A 368 14.90 3.83 -15.41
CA PRO A 368 15.32 3.72 -14.01
C PRO A 368 15.48 2.25 -13.58
N HIS A 369 16.70 1.83 -13.29
CA HIS A 369 16.99 0.44 -12.90
C HIS A 369 18.19 0.32 -11.94
N LEU A 370 18.31 -0.84 -11.30
CA LEU A 370 19.48 -1.23 -10.52
C LEU A 370 20.10 -2.49 -11.14
N LEU A 371 21.43 -2.53 -11.17
CA LEU A 371 22.18 -3.68 -11.66
C LEU A 371 23.00 -4.27 -10.51
N PHE A 372 22.79 -5.56 -10.25
CA PHE A 372 23.51 -6.31 -9.23
C PHE A 372 24.30 -7.47 -9.84
N GLN A 373 25.47 -7.74 -9.28
CA GLN A 373 26.28 -8.93 -9.53
C GLN A 373 25.78 -10.08 -8.66
N ARG A 374 25.65 -11.26 -9.26
CA ARG A 374 25.47 -12.54 -8.58
C ARG A 374 26.83 -13.19 -8.31
N PRO A 375 26.97 -13.94 -7.20
CA PRO A 375 28.15 -14.78 -6.99
C PRO A 375 28.17 -15.94 -7.99
N THR A 376 29.37 -16.39 -8.39
CA THR A 376 29.58 -17.45 -9.40
C THR A 376 28.88 -18.76 -9.04
N ASP A 377 28.85 -19.11 -7.75
CA ASP A 377 28.15 -20.29 -7.21
C ASP A 377 26.82 -19.88 -6.52
N GLY A 378 26.17 -18.85 -7.05
CA GLY A 378 24.93 -18.31 -6.47
C GLY A 378 23.77 -19.30 -6.52
N ALA A 379 22.89 -19.19 -5.52
CA ALA A 379 21.70 -20.04 -5.45
C ALA A 379 20.80 -19.87 -6.68
N GLU A 380 20.16 -20.96 -7.10
CA GLU A 380 19.05 -20.92 -8.04
C GLU A 380 17.80 -20.37 -7.36
N VAL A 381 16.96 -19.69 -8.14
CA VAL A 381 15.69 -19.10 -7.68
C VAL A 381 14.59 -19.28 -8.72
N ASN A 382 13.33 -19.27 -8.30
CA ASN A 382 12.16 -19.40 -9.19
C ASN A 382 11.59 -18.04 -9.63
N PHE A 383 12.42 -17.00 -9.67
CA PHE A 383 12.00 -15.66 -10.05
C PHE A 383 11.89 -15.52 -11.58
N ARG A 384 10.91 -14.75 -12.03
CA ARG A 384 10.61 -14.50 -13.44
C ARG A 384 10.55 -13.00 -13.72
N ALA A 385 10.85 -12.62 -14.96
CA ALA A 385 10.67 -11.24 -15.39
C ALA A 385 9.22 -10.79 -15.13
N GLY A 386 9.06 -9.65 -14.47
CA GLY A 386 7.79 -9.09 -13.99
C GLY A 386 7.45 -9.41 -12.53
N ASP A 387 8.15 -10.34 -11.87
CA ASP A 387 7.90 -10.66 -10.47
C ASP A 387 8.20 -9.46 -9.56
N SER A 388 7.34 -9.23 -8.56
CA SER A 388 7.57 -8.20 -7.54
C SER A 388 8.44 -8.77 -6.43
N LEU A 389 9.55 -8.10 -6.12
CA LEU A 389 10.52 -8.55 -5.13
C LEU A 389 10.80 -7.45 -4.09
N LEU A 390 11.20 -7.87 -2.89
CA LEU A 390 11.77 -7.04 -1.84
C LEU A 390 13.28 -7.05 -1.97
N LEU A 391 13.87 -5.89 -2.25
CA LEU A 391 15.31 -5.65 -2.17
C LEU A 391 15.64 -5.02 -0.82
N TYR A 392 16.57 -5.64 -0.09
CA TYR A 392 17.03 -5.13 1.21
C TYR A 392 18.51 -5.48 1.45
N PRO A 393 19.24 -4.66 2.21
CA PRO A 393 20.61 -4.95 2.56
C PRO A 393 20.69 -6.12 3.53
N ARG A 394 21.74 -6.93 3.37
CA ARG A 394 22.12 -8.04 4.26
C ARG A 394 23.34 -7.72 5.10
N ARG A 395 24.14 -6.74 4.66
CA ARG A 395 25.34 -6.30 5.38
C ARG A 395 25.65 -4.83 5.13
N ARG A 396 25.92 -4.08 6.20
CA ARG A 396 26.49 -2.71 6.09
C ARG A 396 27.96 -2.80 5.71
N ALA A 397 28.47 -1.85 4.93
CA ALA A 397 29.84 -1.91 4.40
C ALA A 397 30.93 -2.04 5.49
N ALA A 398 30.70 -1.47 6.69
CA ALA A 398 31.66 -1.45 7.79
C ALA A 398 31.29 -2.38 8.99
N SER A 399 30.29 -3.27 8.86
CA SER A 399 29.80 -4.09 9.99
C SER A 399 30.26 -5.56 9.94
N VAL A 400 30.68 -6.07 11.09
CA VAL A 400 30.83 -7.52 11.41
C VAL A 400 29.44 -8.08 11.79
N PRO A 401 29.15 -9.41 11.75
CA PRO A 401 27.79 -9.98 11.86
C PRO A 401 26.96 -9.49 13.05
N PRO A 402 25.60 -9.50 12.99
CA PRO A 402 24.75 -10.39 12.17
C PRO A 402 24.37 -9.89 10.77
N LEU A 403 23.84 -10.80 9.94
CA LEU A 403 23.17 -10.44 8.68
C LEU A 403 21.85 -9.73 8.99
N LEU A 404 21.56 -8.68 8.23
CA LEU A 404 20.33 -7.92 8.33
C LEU A 404 19.15 -8.69 7.71
N THR A 405 17.95 -8.39 8.17
CA THR A 405 16.67 -8.84 7.63
C THR A 405 15.89 -7.65 7.07
N PRO A 406 14.74 -7.88 6.39
CA PRO A 406 13.86 -6.78 5.96
C PRO A 406 13.33 -5.92 7.11
N LEU A 407 13.45 -6.35 8.38
CA LEU A 407 13.02 -5.59 9.55
C LEU A 407 14.07 -4.58 10.05
N ASP A 408 15.33 -4.72 9.60
CA ASP A 408 16.48 -3.96 10.14
C ASP A 408 16.89 -2.77 9.28
N SER A 409 16.15 -2.51 8.20
CA SER A 409 16.48 -1.48 7.21
C SER A 409 15.27 -1.07 6.37
N GLN A 410 15.43 -0.01 5.58
CA GLN A 410 14.49 0.29 4.51
C GLN A 410 14.39 -0.90 3.55
N VAL A 411 13.18 -1.20 3.09
CA VAL A 411 12.93 -2.16 2.02
C VAL A 411 12.59 -1.43 0.74
N VAL A 412 13.11 -1.91 -0.38
CA VAL A 412 12.87 -1.36 -1.71
C VAL A 412 12.04 -2.35 -2.50
N LYS A 413 10.84 -1.94 -2.93
CA LYS A 413 10.00 -2.75 -3.81
C LYS A 413 10.46 -2.59 -5.25
N VAL A 414 10.86 -3.68 -5.87
CA VAL A 414 11.38 -3.73 -7.23
C VAL A 414 10.58 -4.72 -8.07
N ALA A 415 10.65 -4.61 -9.39
CA ALA A 415 10.23 -5.70 -10.26
C ALA A 415 11.42 -6.23 -11.06
N LEU A 416 11.53 -7.56 -11.13
CA LEU A 416 12.62 -8.22 -11.85
C LEU A 416 12.47 -7.95 -13.35
N GLU A 417 13.49 -7.37 -13.98
CA GLU A 417 13.52 -7.21 -15.44
C GLU A 417 14.22 -8.40 -16.09
N GLU A 418 15.39 -8.76 -15.57
CA GLU A 418 16.23 -9.84 -16.11
C GLU A 418 17.06 -10.49 -15.01
N ILE A 419 17.21 -11.81 -15.09
CA ILE A 419 18.14 -12.59 -14.26
C ILE A 419 18.98 -13.49 -15.17
N THR A 420 20.30 -13.32 -15.11
CA THR A 420 21.30 -14.15 -15.79
C THR A 420 22.14 -14.88 -14.74
N PRO A 421 22.99 -15.86 -15.08
CA PRO A 421 23.90 -16.48 -14.10
C PRO A 421 24.77 -15.47 -13.33
N ASP A 422 25.16 -14.38 -13.98
CA ASP A 422 26.11 -13.41 -13.43
C ASP A 422 25.45 -12.14 -12.89
N THR A 423 24.26 -11.77 -13.37
CA THR A 423 23.66 -10.46 -13.07
C THR A 423 22.16 -10.52 -12.81
N VAL A 424 21.67 -9.53 -12.07
CA VAL A 424 20.25 -9.26 -11.87
C VAL A 424 19.98 -7.80 -12.20
N ARG A 425 19.01 -7.57 -13.08
CA ARG A 425 18.51 -6.23 -13.44
C ARG A 425 17.13 -6.03 -12.85
N LEU A 426 16.96 -4.94 -12.11
CA LEU A 426 15.76 -4.64 -11.34
C LEU A 426 15.21 -3.27 -11.74
N SER A 427 13.93 -3.21 -12.09
CA SER A 427 13.21 -1.94 -12.19
C SER A 427 12.85 -1.45 -10.79
N VAL A 428 13.04 -0.16 -10.54
CA VAL A 428 12.64 0.46 -9.26
C VAL A 428 11.29 1.12 -9.43
N ARG A 429 10.31 0.74 -8.59
CA ARG A 429 8.97 1.35 -8.65
C ARG A 429 8.94 2.77 -8.07
N ASN A 430 9.78 3.04 -7.06
CA ASN A 430 9.89 4.35 -6.43
C ASN A 430 11.01 5.14 -7.10
N ARG A 431 10.71 6.36 -7.53
CA ARG A 431 11.69 7.24 -8.16
C ARG A 431 12.52 7.89 -7.05
N ARG A 432 13.79 7.50 -6.96
CA ARG A 432 14.85 8.03 -6.08
C ARG A 432 15.07 7.34 -4.74
N ILE A 433 15.87 6.27 -4.80
CA ILE A 433 16.65 5.81 -3.66
C ILE A 433 17.85 6.76 -3.52
N ALA A 434 18.17 7.20 -2.30
CA ALA A 434 19.36 8.01 -2.07
C ALA A 434 20.61 7.19 -2.48
N PRO A 435 21.49 7.68 -3.37
CA PRO A 435 22.69 6.92 -3.77
C PRO A 435 23.58 6.53 -2.58
N GLU A 436 23.62 7.38 -1.56
CA GLU A 436 24.32 7.14 -0.29
C GLU A 436 23.78 5.91 0.46
N TYR A 437 22.46 5.67 0.37
CA TYR A 437 21.84 4.49 0.96
C TYR A 437 22.22 3.21 0.24
N LEU A 438 22.34 3.23 -1.08
CA LEU A 438 22.76 2.06 -1.83
C LEU A 438 24.24 1.72 -1.56
N THR A 439 25.10 2.75 -1.55
CA THR A 439 26.56 2.59 -1.44
C THR A 439 27.06 2.26 -0.03
N ARG A 440 26.30 2.56 1.04
CA ARG A 440 26.66 2.20 2.42
C ARG A 440 26.46 0.71 2.75
N HIS A 441 25.86 -0.06 1.85
CA HIS A 441 25.59 -1.49 2.03
C HIS A 441 26.38 -2.32 1.02
N ALA A 442 27.06 -3.36 1.51
CA ALA A 442 27.95 -4.18 0.68
C ALA A 442 27.27 -5.41 0.08
N ILE A 443 26.24 -5.93 0.77
CA ILE A 443 25.56 -7.16 0.38
C ILE A 443 24.07 -6.94 0.42
N TRP A 444 23.37 -7.45 -0.58
CA TRP A 444 21.94 -7.33 -0.79
C TRP A 444 21.29 -8.69 -1.01
N ALA A 445 20.00 -8.77 -0.70
CA ALA A 445 19.16 -9.92 -0.99
C ALA A 445 17.85 -9.53 -1.66
N LEU A 446 17.28 -10.50 -2.38
CA LEU A 446 15.94 -10.46 -2.96
C LEU A 446 15.09 -11.61 -2.44
N GLU A 447 13.88 -11.29 -2.02
CA GLU A 447 12.81 -12.25 -1.69
C GLU A 447 11.48 -11.81 -2.34
N PRO A 448 10.52 -12.72 -2.57
CA PRO A 448 9.20 -12.36 -3.10
C PRO A 448 8.46 -11.31 -2.26
N ASP A 449 7.93 -10.27 -2.90
CA ASP A 449 7.01 -9.31 -2.25
C ASP A 449 5.60 -9.92 -2.23
N CYS A 450 5.24 -10.54 -1.11
CA CYS A 450 3.88 -11.03 -0.89
C CYS A 450 2.97 -9.87 -0.45
N TYR A 451 1.89 -9.64 -1.19
CA TYR A 451 0.90 -8.60 -0.90
C TYR A 451 -0.49 -9.21 -0.65
N ASP A 452 -1.24 -8.57 0.25
CA ASP A 452 -2.62 -8.93 0.57
C ASP A 452 -3.56 -8.58 -0.58
N THR A 453 -4.14 -9.62 -1.20
CA THR A 453 -5.26 -9.48 -2.15
C THR A 453 -6.60 -9.85 -1.54
N PHE A 454 -6.61 -10.53 -0.39
CA PHE A 454 -7.82 -11.16 0.17
C PHE A 454 -8.74 -10.18 0.88
N ARG A 455 -8.23 -9.06 1.43
CA ARG A 455 -9.12 -7.99 1.92
C ARG A 455 -10.04 -7.43 0.83
N ARG A 456 -9.59 -7.41 -0.43
CA ARG A 456 -10.39 -6.94 -1.56
C ARG A 456 -11.58 -7.86 -1.85
N GLU A 457 -11.48 -9.14 -1.49
CA GLU A 457 -12.59 -10.08 -1.65
C GLU A 457 -13.79 -9.69 -0.78
N TRP A 458 -13.58 -9.05 0.38
CA TRP A 458 -14.68 -8.54 1.21
C TRP A 458 -15.44 -7.39 0.52
N ALA A 459 -14.75 -6.50 -0.19
CA ALA A 459 -15.39 -5.53 -1.07
C ALA A 459 -16.12 -6.21 -2.26
N GLY A 460 -15.61 -7.35 -2.74
CA GLY A 460 -16.31 -8.20 -3.70
C GLY A 460 -17.64 -8.75 -3.16
N VAL A 461 -17.67 -9.15 -1.88
CA VAL A 461 -18.90 -9.60 -1.20
C VAL A 461 -19.93 -8.47 -1.10
N SER A 462 -19.53 -7.28 -0.70
CA SER A 462 -20.46 -6.13 -0.63
C SER A 462 -20.95 -5.72 -2.02
N ALA A 463 -20.07 -5.76 -3.04
CA ALA A 463 -20.44 -5.52 -4.43
C ALA A 463 -21.44 -6.56 -4.95
N PHE A 464 -21.28 -7.84 -4.60
CA PHE A 464 -22.25 -8.88 -4.91
C PHE A 464 -23.61 -8.58 -4.27
N LEU A 465 -23.66 -8.27 -2.97
CA LEU A 465 -24.91 -7.96 -2.27
C LEU A 465 -25.61 -6.73 -2.86
N GLY A 466 -24.85 -5.72 -3.27
CA GLY A 466 -25.36 -4.50 -3.89
C GLY A 466 -25.90 -4.66 -5.32
N ARG A 467 -25.71 -5.82 -5.98
CA ARG A 467 -26.26 -6.07 -7.33
C ARG A 467 -27.78 -6.28 -7.30
N PRO A 468 -28.49 -6.00 -8.41
CA PRO A 468 -29.91 -6.34 -8.54
C PRO A 468 -30.17 -7.84 -8.30
N ARG A 469 -31.29 -8.18 -7.65
CA ARG A 469 -31.65 -9.57 -7.31
C ARG A 469 -31.53 -10.55 -8.48
N ALA A 470 -31.97 -10.16 -9.68
CA ALA A 470 -31.86 -11.01 -10.87
C ALA A 470 -30.40 -11.36 -11.21
N GLN A 471 -29.47 -10.41 -11.08
CA GLN A 471 -28.04 -10.68 -11.31
C GLN A 471 -27.45 -11.58 -10.22
N ARG A 472 -27.85 -11.37 -8.95
CA ARG A 472 -27.41 -12.24 -7.84
C ARG A 472 -27.89 -13.68 -8.02
N GLN A 473 -29.14 -13.86 -8.46
CA GLN A 473 -29.69 -15.18 -8.78
C GLN A 473 -28.94 -15.87 -9.92
N LEU A 474 -28.57 -15.14 -10.98
CA LEU A 474 -27.75 -15.65 -12.07
C LEU A 474 -26.36 -16.09 -11.57
N LEU A 475 -25.68 -15.25 -10.78
CA LEU A 475 -24.35 -15.53 -10.23
C LEU A 475 -24.34 -16.74 -9.28
N LEU A 476 -25.41 -16.92 -8.51
CA LEU A 476 -25.59 -18.09 -7.62
C LEU A 476 -26.09 -19.34 -8.36
N GLY A 477 -26.30 -19.30 -9.68
CA GLY A 477 -26.87 -20.41 -10.44
C GLY A 477 -28.31 -20.76 -10.07
N ARG A 478 -29.04 -19.85 -9.41
CA ARG A 478 -30.45 -20.00 -9.02
C ARG A 478 -31.41 -19.57 -10.13
N ALA A 479 -30.92 -18.82 -11.11
CA ALA A 479 -31.59 -18.51 -12.37
C ALA A 479 -30.72 -18.97 -13.54
N ALA A 480 -31.33 -19.53 -14.58
CA ALA A 480 -30.63 -19.87 -15.81
C ALA A 480 -30.30 -18.59 -16.61
N PRO A 481 -29.15 -18.53 -17.31
CA PRO A 481 -28.88 -17.45 -18.25
C PRO A 481 -29.90 -17.48 -19.38
N ARG A 482 -30.26 -16.30 -19.88
CA ARG A 482 -31.13 -16.16 -21.05
C ARG A 482 -30.43 -16.74 -22.28
N LEU A 483 -31.20 -17.39 -23.13
CA LEU A 483 -30.71 -17.91 -24.40
C LEU A 483 -30.61 -16.77 -25.42
N PRO A 484 -29.59 -16.78 -26.31
CA PRO A 484 -29.57 -15.92 -27.49
C PRO A 484 -30.84 -16.11 -28.33
N ALA A 485 -31.29 -15.06 -29.02
CA ALA A 485 -32.53 -15.10 -29.82
C ALA A 485 -32.52 -16.20 -30.90
N ASP A 486 -31.35 -16.46 -31.51
CA ASP A 486 -31.17 -17.45 -32.58
C ASP A 486 -30.71 -18.82 -32.05
N TRP A 487 -30.80 -19.07 -30.74
CA TRP A 487 -30.36 -20.34 -30.16
C TRP A 487 -31.34 -21.46 -30.46
N LEU A 488 -30.87 -22.48 -31.18
CA LEU A 488 -31.62 -23.71 -31.46
C LEU A 488 -31.22 -24.81 -30.47
N GLU A 489 -32.19 -25.52 -29.92
CA GLU A 489 -31.94 -26.73 -29.15
C GLU A 489 -31.19 -27.76 -30.03
N GLY A 490 -30.08 -28.31 -29.51
CA GLY A 490 -29.20 -29.21 -30.26
C GLY A 490 -28.04 -28.53 -31.02
N THR A 491 -27.87 -27.21 -30.89
CA THR A 491 -26.70 -26.51 -31.43
C THR A 491 -25.40 -27.12 -30.88
N SER A 492 -24.53 -27.65 -31.76
CA SER A 492 -23.25 -28.25 -31.36
C SER A 492 -22.29 -27.20 -30.77
N SER A 493 -21.38 -27.60 -29.88
CA SER A 493 -20.33 -26.72 -29.34
C SER A 493 -19.55 -26.01 -30.45
N ALA A 494 -19.15 -24.75 -30.20
CA ALA A 494 -18.36 -23.98 -31.15
C ALA A 494 -17.02 -24.66 -31.44
N ARG A 495 -16.65 -24.76 -32.72
CA ARG A 495 -15.43 -25.48 -33.17
C ARG A 495 -14.33 -24.57 -33.71
N THR A 496 -14.67 -23.33 -34.04
CA THR A 496 -13.76 -22.32 -34.58
C THR A 496 -13.77 -21.08 -33.70
N ALA A 497 -12.69 -20.31 -33.71
CA ALA A 497 -12.62 -19.06 -32.94
C ALA A 497 -13.73 -18.07 -33.31
N ASP A 498 -14.02 -17.89 -34.61
CA ASP A 498 -15.06 -16.96 -35.06
C ASP A 498 -16.45 -17.33 -34.52
N ASP A 499 -16.80 -18.63 -34.52
CA ASP A 499 -18.04 -19.15 -33.93
C ASP A 499 -18.07 -18.95 -32.40
N VAL A 500 -16.94 -19.12 -31.70
CA VAL A 500 -16.84 -18.81 -30.27
C VAL A 500 -17.12 -17.33 -30.02
N VAL A 501 -16.49 -16.43 -30.78
CA VAL A 501 -16.66 -14.97 -30.64
C VAL A 501 -18.10 -14.57 -30.96
N ALA A 502 -18.68 -15.08 -32.05
CA ALA A 502 -20.06 -14.81 -32.44
C ALA A 502 -21.06 -15.22 -31.34
N ARG A 503 -20.87 -16.41 -30.75
CA ARG A 503 -21.73 -16.87 -29.64
C ARG A 503 -21.51 -16.09 -28.35
N ALA A 504 -20.28 -15.69 -28.06
CA ALA A 504 -19.98 -14.85 -26.91
C ALA A 504 -20.67 -13.48 -27.02
N LEU A 505 -20.65 -12.87 -28.22
CA LEU A 505 -21.35 -11.60 -28.50
C LEU A 505 -22.87 -11.74 -28.48
N ALA A 506 -23.40 -12.90 -28.85
CA ALA A 506 -24.83 -13.18 -28.82
C ALA A 506 -25.36 -13.54 -27.42
N ALA A 507 -24.47 -13.87 -26.47
CA ALA A 507 -24.85 -14.27 -25.12
C ALA A 507 -25.36 -13.06 -24.30
N PRO A 508 -26.62 -13.07 -23.85
CA PRO A 508 -27.22 -11.90 -23.20
C PRO A 508 -26.79 -11.68 -21.74
N ASP A 509 -26.28 -12.73 -21.06
CA ASP A 509 -25.90 -12.67 -19.65
C ASP A 509 -24.42 -13.01 -19.43
N TRP A 510 -24.00 -14.24 -19.75
CA TRP A 510 -22.59 -14.65 -19.68
C TRP A 510 -22.29 -15.79 -20.67
N PHE A 511 -21.02 -15.93 -21.04
CA PHE A 511 -20.52 -16.97 -21.92
C PHE A 511 -19.29 -17.62 -21.28
N LEU A 512 -19.27 -18.97 -21.22
CA LEU A 512 -18.14 -19.70 -20.67
C LEU A 512 -17.30 -20.31 -21.80
N LEU A 513 -16.08 -19.78 -21.97
CA LEU A 513 -15.10 -20.32 -22.90
C LEU A 513 -14.29 -21.45 -22.24
N CYS A 514 -14.60 -22.70 -22.60
CA CYS A 514 -13.78 -23.85 -22.22
C CYS A 514 -12.83 -24.21 -23.36
N GLY A 515 -11.52 -24.24 -23.08
CA GLY A 515 -10.54 -24.77 -24.03
C GLY A 515 -9.45 -25.55 -23.31
N PRO A 516 -9.16 -26.80 -23.72
CA PRO A 516 -8.01 -27.55 -23.22
C PRO A 516 -6.66 -26.83 -23.43
N PRO A 517 -5.56 -27.32 -22.81
CA PRO A 517 -4.22 -26.84 -23.12
C PRO A 517 -3.91 -26.96 -24.62
N GLY A 518 -3.24 -25.96 -25.19
CA GLY A 518 -2.83 -25.97 -26.61
C GLY A 518 -3.91 -25.55 -27.63
N THR A 519 -5.17 -25.33 -27.24
CA THR A 519 -6.25 -24.98 -28.20
C THR A 519 -6.27 -23.53 -28.68
N GLY A 520 -5.20 -22.76 -28.47
CA GLY A 520 -5.07 -21.41 -29.03
C GLY A 520 -6.00 -20.34 -28.46
N LYS A 521 -6.68 -20.55 -27.32
CA LYS A 521 -7.61 -19.60 -26.68
C LYS A 521 -7.12 -18.13 -26.74
N THR A 522 -5.90 -17.88 -26.26
CA THR A 522 -5.34 -16.53 -26.19
C THR A 522 -4.96 -15.96 -27.57
N ARG A 523 -4.48 -16.81 -28.49
CA ARG A 523 -4.01 -16.37 -29.82
C ARG A 523 -5.15 -16.13 -30.79
N SER A 524 -6.22 -16.93 -30.71
CA SER A 524 -7.26 -17.00 -31.73
C SER A 524 -8.60 -16.40 -31.29
N VAL A 525 -8.89 -16.30 -29.98
CA VAL A 525 -10.19 -15.81 -29.47
C VAL A 525 -10.07 -14.48 -28.74
N LEU A 526 -8.99 -14.25 -27.97
CA LEU A 526 -8.84 -13.06 -27.11
C LEU A 526 -8.04 -11.91 -27.73
N ARG A 527 -7.29 -12.16 -28.82
CA ARG A 527 -6.63 -11.13 -29.63
C ARG A 527 -7.49 -10.86 -30.85
#